data_AF-A0A437BZJ1-F1
#
_entry.id   AF-A0A437BZJ1-F1
#
_cell.length_a   1.000
_cell.length_b   1.000
_cell.length_c   1.000
_cell.angle_alpha   90.00
_cell.angle_beta   90.00
_cell.angle_gamma   90.00
#
_symmetry.space_group_name_H-M   'P 1'
#
loop_
_entity.id
_entity.type
_entity.pdbx_description
1 polymer ?
#
loop_
_entity_poly.entity_id
_entity_poly.type
_entity_poly.pdbx_seq_one_letter_code
_entity_poly.pdbx_strand_id
1 'polypeptide(L)'
;MLVVAVFLCVFTFNTANSEKHSLTYIYTAFSHPVKLPGIHEFTAMGLLDNRMIDYYDSTVQKKVPKQDWMKERLQQEYWDKGTQSRQSKQQWFKVNIDILMNRMRQTPNETHILQWMHGCEGEEDEHGSLQFVRGMDMYNYDGDDFLSFDDKNQVWVAAADAALPTKRKWDDVTALKDYTKGYLEKECMDWLKTFLTYSKPQLKKASPPEVFLFAREAKEKSNIILTCLATGFYPKDIILNIKRNGRILNRDDGVVSSGVRPNEDDTYQSRDHVEILRTDIANYSCQVIHPGSNMKIEKSWDHHLPCEEIPIAIFIFVIMVLIVGVLILLLVVFRKRIPGCNGSISSDSVAGSDARSSSSSSSSGENATKKPLINGSESDFSSNDSTRSSSLDSAIGSDKSCL
;
A
#
# COMPACT_ATOMS: atom_id res chain seq x y z
N MET A 1 59.75 26.22 -26.46
CA MET A 1 59.11 25.43 -25.38
C MET A 1 57.96 26.24 -24.81
N LEU A 2 56.72 25.86 -25.08
CA LEU A 2 55.56 26.34 -24.33
C LEU A 2 54.69 25.10 -24.07
N VAL A 3 54.63 24.68 -22.81
CA VAL A 3 53.75 23.58 -22.37
C VAL A 3 52.50 24.24 -21.82
N VAL A 4 51.38 24.07 -22.51
CA VAL A 4 50.06 24.49 -22.02
C VAL A 4 49.44 23.29 -21.32
N ALA A 5 49.40 23.32 -19.99
CA ALA A 5 48.68 22.33 -19.19
C ALA A 5 47.20 22.74 -19.10
N VAL A 6 46.32 21.95 -19.72
CA VAL A 6 44.86 22.10 -19.57
C VAL A 6 44.43 21.30 -18.35
N PHE A 7 44.09 21.99 -17.27
CA PHE A 7 43.43 21.38 -16.11
C PHE A 7 41.95 21.17 -16.45
N LEU A 8 41.56 19.91 -16.70
CA LEU A 8 40.17 19.49 -16.74
C LEU A 8 39.67 19.36 -15.30
N CYS A 9 39.00 20.39 -14.78
CA CYS A 9 38.19 20.28 -13.58
C CYS A 9 36.99 19.39 -13.88
N VAL A 10 37.08 18.11 -13.51
CA VAL A 10 35.92 17.22 -13.43
C VAL A 10 35.12 17.67 -12.21
N PHE A 11 34.12 18.54 -12.43
CA PHE A 11 33.09 18.78 -11.42
C PHE A 11 32.28 17.49 -11.27
N THR A 12 32.64 16.67 -10.28
CA THR A 12 31.71 15.70 -9.72
C THR A 12 30.59 16.50 -9.07
N PHE A 13 29.47 16.66 -9.77
CA PHE A 13 28.22 17.02 -9.12
C PHE A 13 27.91 15.88 -8.14
N ASN A 14 28.32 16.04 -6.89
CA ASN A 14 27.64 15.36 -5.80
C ASN A 14 26.23 15.93 -5.81
N THR A 15 25.29 15.22 -6.44
CA THR A 15 23.88 15.48 -6.23
C THR A 15 23.65 15.22 -4.76
N ALA A 16 23.60 16.29 -3.96
CA ALA A 16 23.23 16.18 -2.56
C ALA A 16 21.87 15.50 -2.52
N ASN A 17 21.83 14.29 -1.98
CA ASN A 17 20.63 13.47 -1.99
C ASN A 17 19.75 13.98 -0.86
N SER A 18 18.87 14.91 -1.22
CA SER A 18 17.98 15.58 -0.29
C SER A 18 16.68 14.77 -0.19
N GLU A 19 16.31 14.33 1.01
CA GLU A 19 15.14 13.46 1.24
C GLU A 19 13.93 14.31 1.62
N LYS A 20 12.79 14.07 0.96
CA LYS A 20 11.55 14.78 1.25
C LYS A 20 10.71 14.00 2.22
N HIS A 21 10.27 14.68 3.27
CA HIS A 21 9.40 14.14 4.29
C HIS A 21 8.12 14.94 4.44
N SER A 22 7.07 14.28 4.91
CA SER A 22 5.75 14.89 5.08
C SER A 22 5.04 14.35 6.32
N LEU A 23 4.37 15.24 7.03
CA LEU A 23 3.40 14.89 8.07
C LEU A 23 2.05 15.47 7.64
N THR A 24 1.09 14.59 7.36
CA THR A 24 -0.23 14.97 6.86
C THR A 24 -1.32 14.35 7.71
N TYR A 25 -2.32 15.13 8.08
CA TYR A 25 -3.54 14.66 8.72
C TYR A 25 -4.71 14.84 7.77
N ILE A 26 -5.51 13.78 7.60
CA ILE A 26 -6.69 13.77 6.75
C ILE A 26 -7.89 13.47 7.63
N TYR A 27 -8.90 14.33 7.53
CA TYR A 27 -10.20 14.18 8.15
C TYR A 27 -11.24 14.05 7.04
N THR A 28 -12.16 13.12 7.18
CA THR A 28 -13.27 12.92 6.23
C THR A 28 -14.56 12.76 7.02
N ALA A 29 -15.59 13.50 6.65
CA ALA A 29 -16.93 13.36 7.22
C ALA A 29 -17.98 13.23 6.12
N PHE A 30 -18.94 12.34 6.34
CA PHE A 30 -20.14 12.20 5.52
C PHE A 30 -21.30 12.96 6.16
N SER A 31 -22.19 13.54 5.36
CA SER A 31 -23.38 14.22 5.88
C SER A 31 -24.35 13.26 6.57
N HIS A 32 -24.36 12.00 6.12
CA HIS A 32 -25.18 10.94 6.68
C HIS A 32 -24.40 9.63 6.74
N PRO A 33 -24.73 8.72 7.68
CA PRO A 33 -24.12 7.40 7.75
C PRO A 33 -24.31 6.62 6.43
N VAL A 34 -23.19 6.23 5.81
CA VAL A 34 -23.19 5.35 4.64
C VAL A 34 -23.24 3.90 5.14
N LYS A 35 -24.28 3.15 4.77
CA LYS A 35 -24.49 1.75 5.19
C LYS A 35 -23.62 0.78 4.40
N LEU A 36 -22.31 1.02 4.36
CA LEU A 36 -21.32 0.15 3.69
C LEU A 36 -20.28 -0.33 4.72
N PRO A 37 -19.92 -1.62 4.74
CA PRO A 37 -18.89 -2.13 5.63
C PRO A 37 -17.56 -1.38 5.48
N GLY A 38 -16.96 -0.98 6.61
CA GLY A 38 -15.68 -0.27 6.65
C GLY A 38 -15.76 1.23 6.35
N ILE A 39 -16.93 1.78 6.04
CA ILE A 39 -17.13 3.23 5.88
C ILE A 39 -17.76 3.78 7.16
N HIS A 40 -17.07 4.74 7.78
CA HIS A 40 -17.53 5.41 8.99
C HIS A 40 -18.00 6.83 8.65
N GLU A 41 -18.97 7.34 9.42
CA GLU A 41 -19.49 8.71 9.27
C GLU A 41 -18.38 9.76 9.37
N PHE A 42 -17.38 9.52 10.23
CA PHE A 42 -16.21 10.38 10.34
C PHE A 42 -14.96 9.52 10.55
N THR A 43 -13.89 9.88 9.87
CA THR A 43 -12.57 9.31 10.05
C THR A 43 -11.52 10.41 10.14
N ALA A 44 -10.44 10.13 10.87
CA ALA A 44 -9.28 10.99 10.90
C ALA A 44 -8.01 10.15 11.01
N MET A 45 -7.01 10.44 10.19
CA MET A 45 -5.76 9.68 10.12
C MET A 45 -4.55 10.59 10.01
N GLY A 46 -3.45 10.19 10.65
CA GLY A 46 -2.14 10.82 10.48
C GLY A 46 -1.26 9.97 9.58
N LEU A 47 -0.53 10.61 8.68
CA LEU A 47 0.37 10.01 7.71
C LEU A 47 1.78 10.62 7.88
N LEU A 48 2.77 9.77 8.09
CA LEU A 48 4.19 10.13 7.99
C LEU A 48 4.73 9.51 6.69
N ASP A 49 5.17 10.32 5.73
CA ASP A 49 5.64 9.85 4.42
C ASP A 49 4.66 8.88 3.72
N ASN A 50 3.37 9.22 3.79
CA ASN A 50 2.24 8.43 3.29
C ASN A 50 2.00 7.10 4.03
N ARG A 51 2.66 6.85 5.17
CA ARG A 51 2.39 5.71 6.03
C ARG A 51 1.53 6.11 7.21
N MET A 52 0.45 5.38 7.46
CA MET A 52 -0.48 5.67 8.55
C MET A 52 0.18 5.48 9.92
N ILE A 53 0.24 6.53 10.72
CA ILE A 53 0.82 6.51 12.08
C ILE A 53 -0.24 6.49 13.18
N ASP A 54 -1.42 7.07 12.91
CA ASP A 54 -2.58 7.01 13.79
C ASP A 54 -3.89 6.98 13.00
N TYR A 55 -4.94 6.52 13.67
CA TYR A 55 -6.28 6.43 13.11
C TYR A 55 -7.34 6.71 14.17
N TYR A 56 -8.47 7.25 13.74
CA TYR A 56 -9.69 7.48 14.51
C TYR A 56 -10.90 7.27 13.60
N ASP A 57 -11.96 6.67 14.12
CA ASP A 57 -13.25 6.56 13.45
C ASP A 57 -14.42 6.84 14.40
N SER A 58 -15.58 7.19 13.83
CA SER A 58 -16.77 7.56 14.60
C SER A 58 -17.46 6.40 15.33
N THR A 59 -17.05 5.15 15.09
CA THR A 59 -17.61 3.97 15.76
C THR A 59 -16.84 3.65 17.05
N VAL A 60 -15.52 3.60 16.99
CA VAL A 60 -14.64 3.34 18.14
C VAL A 60 -14.38 4.62 18.95
N GLN A 61 -14.37 5.77 18.27
CA GLN A 61 -14.18 7.10 18.85
C GLN A 61 -12.92 7.24 19.71
N LYS A 62 -11.85 6.56 19.30
CA LYS A 62 -10.55 6.56 19.98
C LYS A 62 -9.43 6.73 18.95
N LYS A 63 -8.48 7.63 19.24
CA LYS A 63 -7.26 7.73 18.44
C LYS A 63 -6.34 6.58 18.82
N VAL A 64 -5.99 5.73 17.86
CA VAL A 64 -5.18 4.54 18.06
C VAL A 64 -3.87 4.61 17.28
N PRO A 65 -2.75 4.10 17.83
CA PRO A 65 -1.51 3.97 17.09
C PRO A 65 -1.65 2.94 15.97
N LYS A 66 -0.98 3.20 14.85
CA LYS A 66 -0.86 2.26 13.73
C LYS A 66 0.56 1.72 13.54
N GLN A 67 1.54 2.31 14.21
CA GLN A 67 2.92 1.87 14.18
C GLN A 67 3.43 1.57 15.59
N ASP A 68 4.26 0.53 15.73
CA ASP A 68 4.75 0.07 17.03
C ASP A 68 5.50 1.18 17.80
N TRP A 69 6.35 1.94 17.10
CA TRP A 69 7.11 3.04 17.71
C TRP A 69 6.21 4.16 18.26
N MET A 70 5.02 4.39 17.69
CA MET A 70 4.07 5.37 18.24
C MET A 70 3.60 4.90 19.62
N LYS A 71 3.29 3.61 19.75
CA LYS A 71 2.84 3.02 21.02
C LYS A 71 3.97 3.00 22.06
N GLU A 72 5.20 2.74 21.64
CA GLU A 72 6.36 2.63 22.53
C GLU A 72 6.89 4.00 23.00
N ARG A 73 6.83 5.03 22.13
CA ARG A 73 7.49 6.32 22.38
C ARG A 73 6.55 7.41 22.89
N LEU A 74 5.25 7.28 22.70
CA LEU A 74 4.28 8.31 23.08
C LEU A 74 3.51 7.89 24.34
N GLN A 75 3.47 8.80 25.30
CA GLN A 75 2.78 8.61 26.57
C GLN A 75 1.26 8.56 26.41
N GLN A 76 0.56 7.96 27.37
CA GLN A 76 -0.90 7.85 27.36
C GLN A 76 -1.61 9.22 27.22
N GLU A 77 -1.05 10.28 27.82
CA GLU A 77 -1.61 11.63 27.74
C GLU A 77 -1.71 12.15 26.29
N TYR A 78 -0.74 11.82 25.43
CA TYR A 78 -0.78 12.17 24.00
C TYR A 78 -2.01 11.55 23.31
N TRP A 79 -2.29 10.28 23.62
CA TRP A 79 -3.41 9.54 23.04
C TRP A 79 -4.76 10.03 23.56
N ASP A 80 -4.84 10.37 24.85
CA ASP A 80 -6.06 10.86 25.48
C ASP A 80 -6.42 12.27 24.96
N LYS A 81 -5.44 13.19 24.93
CA LYS A 81 -5.60 14.54 24.35
C LYS A 81 -5.96 14.46 22.87
N GLY A 82 -5.25 13.61 22.11
CA GLY A 82 -5.54 13.39 20.70
C GLY A 82 -6.94 12.82 20.47
N THR A 83 -7.42 11.92 21.32
CA THR A 83 -8.78 11.38 21.24
C THR A 83 -9.84 12.45 21.48
N GLN A 84 -9.68 13.27 22.52
CA GLN A 84 -10.59 14.38 22.82
C GLN A 84 -10.63 15.41 21.67
N SER A 85 -9.46 15.71 21.10
CA SER A 85 -9.33 16.54 19.90
C SER A 85 -10.16 15.98 18.73
N ARG A 86 -9.97 14.68 18.39
CA ARG A 86 -10.68 14.05 17.26
C ARG A 86 -12.19 13.99 17.49
N GLN A 87 -12.65 13.79 18.73
CA GLN A 87 -14.08 13.87 19.10
C GLN A 87 -14.65 15.28 18.91
N SER A 88 -13.90 16.32 19.31
CA SER A 88 -14.28 17.71 19.07
C SER A 88 -14.40 18.01 17.57
N LYS A 89 -13.43 17.56 16.77
CA LYS A 89 -13.44 17.70 15.32
C LYS A 89 -14.60 16.94 14.67
N GLN A 90 -14.91 15.73 15.10
CA GLN A 90 -16.09 14.99 14.62
C GLN A 90 -17.37 15.82 14.77
N GLN A 91 -17.57 16.43 15.95
CA GLN A 91 -18.73 17.28 16.19
C GLN A 91 -18.70 18.57 15.34
N TRP A 92 -17.52 19.15 15.15
CA TRP A 92 -17.33 20.31 14.28
C TRP A 92 -17.71 20.01 12.83
N PHE A 93 -17.23 18.89 12.28
CA PHE A 93 -17.55 18.46 10.91
C PHE A 93 -19.05 18.24 10.73
N LYS A 94 -19.69 17.59 11.71
CA LYS A 94 -21.14 17.36 11.70
C LYS A 94 -21.94 18.66 11.60
N VAL A 95 -21.54 19.72 12.32
CA VAL A 95 -22.22 21.02 12.25
C VAL A 95 -21.93 21.73 10.92
N ASN A 96 -20.66 21.71 10.47
CA ASN A 96 -20.25 22.48 9.31
C ASN A 96 -20.73 21.86 7.98
N ILE A 97 -20.85 20.53 7.89
CA ILE A 97 -21.41 19.90 6.69
C ILE A 97 -22.88 20.27 6.49
N ASP A 98 -23.67 20.36 7.56
CA ASP A 98 -25.06 20.82 7.50
C ASP A 98 -25.15 22.29 7.05
N ILE A 99 -24.25 23.16 7.53
CA ILE A 99 -24.18 24.57 7.10
C ILE A 99 -23.83 24.66 5.61
N LEU A 100 -22.84 23.89 5.17
CA LEU A 100 -22.42 23.82 3.77
C LEU A 100 -23.55 23.34 2.87
N MET A 101 -24.22 22.25 3.21
CA MET A 101 -25.37 21.74 2.44
C MET A 101 -26.46 22.80 2.29
N ASN A 102 -26.79 23.52 3.37
CA ASN A 102 -27.76 24.63 3.32
C ASN A 102 -27.27 25.78 2.43
N ARG A 103 -26.00 26.15 2.51
CA ARG A 103 -25.39 27.21 1.67
C ARG A 103 -25.40 26.83 0.19
N MET A 104 -25.16 25.55 -0.10
CA MET A 104 -25.19 24.96 -1.44
C MET A 104 -26.61 24.67 -1.93
N ARG A 105 -27.64 24.87 -1.09
CA ARG A 105 -29.05 24.57 -1.37
C ARG A 105 -29.28 23.10 -1.78
N GLN A 106 -28.50 22.20 -1.18
CA GLN A 106 -28.59 20.76 -1.44
C GLN A 106 -29.66 20.11 -0.57
N THR A 107 -30.12 18.92 -0.97
CA THR A 107 -31.18 18.21 -0.26
C THR A 107 -30.59 17.26 0.80
N PRO A 108 -31.27 17.03 1.93
CA PRO A 108 -30.79 16.11 2.97
C PRO A 108 -30.71 14.64 2.54
N ASN A 109 -31.32 14.25 1.42
CA ASN A 109 -31.39 12.84 1.00
C ASN A 109 -30.13 12.38 0.27
N GLU A 110 -29.30 13.32 -0.18
CA GLU A 110 -28.03 13.03 -0.84
C GLU A 110 -26.89 13.04 0.18
N THR A 111 -25.96 12.08 0.03
CA THR A 111 -24.77 12.02 0.87
C THR A 111 -23.72 12.96 0.30
N HIS A 112 -23.29 13.91 1.13
CA HIS A 112 -22.21 14.84 0.83
C HIS A 112 -20.99 14.52 1.69
N ILE A 113 -19.82 14.94 1.22
CA ILE A 113 -18.55 14.65 1.86
C ILE A 113 -17.79 15.96 2.09
N LEU A 114 -17.34 16.18 3.32
CA LEU A 114 -16.40 17.24 3.65
C LEU A 114 -15.09 16.61 4.08
N GLN A 115 -13.99 17.05 3.48
CA GLN A 115 -12.64 16.59 3.82
C GLN A 115 -11.78 17.78 4.24
N TRP A 116 -10.86 17.54 5.16
CA TRP A 116 -9.84 18.48 5.57
C TRP A 116 -8.49 17.78 5.58
N MET A 117 -7.58 18.27 4.74
CA MET A 117 -6.20 17.82 4.68
C MET A 117 -5.31 18.96 5.19
N HIS A 118 -4.54 18.70 6.24
CA HIS A 118 -3.58 19.70 6.73
C HIS A 118 -2.27 19.05 7.20
N GLY A 119 -1.17 19.78 7.10
CA GLY A 119 0.15 19.22 7.35
C GLY A 119 1.29 20.06 6.80
N CYS A 120 2.48 19.49 6.80
CA CYS A 120 3.70 20.15 6.36
C CYS A 120 4.60 19.17 5.60
N GLU A 121 5.41 19.73 4.72
CA GLU A 121 6.49 19.05 4.02
C GLU A 121 7.82 19.70 4.40
N GLY A 122 8.82 18.85 4.62
CA GLY A 122 10.18 19.24 4.92
C GLY A 122 11.18 18.49 4.06
N GLU A 123 12.36 19.07 3.91
CA GLU A 123 13.47 18.49 3.16
C GLU A 123 14.67 18.33 4.10
N GLU A 124 15.13 17.09 4.29
CA GLU A 124 16.27 16.74 5.15
C GLU A 124 17.56 16.82 4.33
N ASP A 125 18.47 17.72 4.73
CA ASP A 125 19.78 17.85 4.11
C ASP A 125 20.74 16.70 4.50
N GLU A 126 21.93 16.67 3.89
CA GLU A 126 22.95 15.66 4.17
C GLU A 126 23.43 15.65 5.65
N HIS A 127 23.17 16.73 6.39
CA HIS A 127 23.52 16.88 7.79
C HIS A 127 22.37 16.49 8.74
N GLY A 128 21.23 16.05 8.19
CA GLY A 128 20.04 15.69 8.95
C GLY A 128 19.22 16.88 9.43
N SER A 129 19.43 18.06 8.85
CA SER A 129 18.68 19.27 9.14
C SER A 129 17.42 19.33 8.28
N LEU A 130 16.26 19.24 8.92
CA LEU A 130 14.97 19.30 8.25
C LEU A 130 14.55 20.77 8.04
N GLN A 131 14.46 21.20 6.80
CA GLN A 131 14.01 22.54 6.41
C GLN A 131 12.57 22.52 5.92
N PHE A 132 11.78 23.52 6.29
CA PHE A 132 10.40 23.66 5.83
C PHE A 132 10.36 23.93 4.32
N VAL A 133 9.48 23.21 3.62
CA VAL A 133 9.25 23.36 2.18
C VAL A 133 7.90 24.00 1.91
N ARG A 134 6.82 23.41 2.45
CA ARG A 134 5.46 23.96 2.33
C ARG A 134 4.53 23.47 3.42
N GLY A 135 3.55 24.28 3.75
CA GLY A 135 2.38 23.92 4.54
C GLY A 135 1.19 23.61 3.63
N MET A 136 0.29 22.77 4.11
CA MET A 136 -1.01 22.54 3.47
C MET A 136 -2.11 22.64 4.51
N ASP A 137 -3.19 23.35 4.19
CA ASP A 137 -4.43 23.40 4.96
C ASP A 137 -5.57 23.60 3.95
N MET A 138 -6.25 22.50 3.61
CA MET A 138 -7.13 22.40 2.46
C MET A 138 -8.43 21.70 2.84
N TYR A 139 -9.55 22.31 2.46
CA TYR A 139 -10.89 21.75 2.56
C TYR A 139 -11.38 21.37 1.17
N ASN A 140 -11.96 20.16 1.08
CA ASN A 140 -12.59 19.65 -0.14
C ASN A 140 -14.05 19.29 0.15
N TYR A 141 -14.94 19.56 -0.80
CA TYR A 141 -16.36 19.28 -0.68
C TYR A 141 -16.83 18.48 -1.90
N ASP A 142 -17.45 17.31 -1.65
CA ASP A 142 -17.87 16.35 -2.67
C ASP A 142 -16.75 15.93 -3.66
N GLY A 143 -15.50 15.99 -3.20
CA GLY A 143 -14.30 15.64 -3.98
C GLY A 143 -13.64 16.81 -4.71
N ASP A 144 -14.29 17.97 -4.76
CA ASP A 144 -13.75 19.18 -5.40
C ASP A 144 -13.02 20.08 -4.38
N ASP A 145 -12.04 20.86 -4.86
CA ASP A 145 -11.39 21.89 -4.05
C ASP A 145 -12.41 22.95 -3.58
N PHE A 146 -12.41 23.27 -2.29
CA PHE A 146 -13.36 24.23 -1.71
C PHE A 146 -12.67 25.48 -1.16
N LEU A 147 -11.78 25.32 -0.19
CA LEU A 147 -11.07 26.40 0.49
C LEU A 147 -9.66 25.94 0.90
N SER A 148 -8.64 26.76 0.68
CA SER A 148 -7.25 26.44 1.09
C SER A 148 -6.51 27.64 1.65
N PHE A 149 -5.51 27.41 2.51
CA PHE A 149 -4.63 28.47 3.00
C PHE A 149 -3.40 28.63 2.09
N ASP A 150 -3.20 29.83 1.54
CA ASP A 150 -1.95 30.23 0.90
C ASP A 150 -0.97 30.66 1.99
N ASP A 151 -0.16 29.70 2.45
CA ASP A 151 0.81 29.88 3.53
C ASP A 151 1.85 30.98 3.26
N LYS A 152 2.26 31.14 1.99
CA LYS A 152 3.24 32.14 1.58
C LYS A 152 2.67 33.56 1.73
N ASN A 153 1.45 33.77 1.28
CA ASN A 153 0.81 35.09 1.28
C ASN A 153 -0.07 35.34 2.53
N GLN A 154 -0.23 34.35 3.40
CA GLN A 154 -1.10 34.40 4.59
C GLN A 154 -2.52 34.86 4.26
N VAL A 155 -3.13 34.19 3.28
CA VAL A 155 -4.52 34.45 2.87
C VAL A 155 -5.24 33.15 2.57
N TRP A 156 -6.54 33.11 2.81
CA TRP A 156 -7.38 32.00 2.37
C TRP A 156 -7.71 32.13 0.89
N VAL A 157 -7.83 31.02 0.18
CA VAL A 157 -8.15 30.96 -1.25
C VAL A 157 -9.42 30.16 -1.41
N ALA A 158 -10.45 30.78 -1.96
CA ALA A 158 -11.73 30.15 -2.24
C ALA A 158 -11.70 29.59 -3.67
N ALA A 159 -11.82 28.27 -3.80
CA ALA A 159 -11.94 27.60 -5.09
C ALA A 159 -13.39 27.58 -5.59
N ALA A 160 -14.36 27.61 -4.67
CA ALA A 160 -15.79 27.69 -4.95
C ALA A 160 -16.41 29.01 -4.46
N ASP A 161 -17.43 29.50 -5.18
CA ASP A 161 -18.18 30.70 -4.78
C ASP A 161 -18.79 30.57 -3.37
N ALA A 162 -19.23 29.36 -3.01
CA ALA A 162 -19.77 29.06 -1.70
C ALA A 162 -18.73 29.15 -0.56
N ALA A 163 -17.44 29.15 -0.88
CA ALA A 163 -16.36 29.34 0.09
C ALA A 163 -16.01 30.83 0.31
N LEU A 164 -16.49 31.75 -0.55
CA LEU A 164 -16.19 33.19 -0.43
C LEU A 164 -16.62 33.82 0.91
N PRO A 165 -17.78 33.50 1.50
CA PRO A 165 -18.14 34.02 2.82
C PRO A 165 -17.13 33.62 3.90
N THR A 166 -16.71 32.36 3.88
CA THR A 166 -15.74 31.79 4.82
C THR A 166 -14.36 32.40 4.64
N LYS A 167 -13.89 32.50 3.39
CA LYS A 167 -12.64 33.19 3.06
C LYS A 167 -12.60 34.59 3.67
N ARG A 168 -13.63 35.42 3.45
CA ARG A 168 -13.68 36.78 3.99
C ARG A 168 -13.64 36.79 5.51
N LYS A 169 -14.48 35.96 6.15
CA LYS A 169 -14.52 35.85 7.62
C LYS A 169 -13.15 35.46 8.19
N TRP A 170 -12.48 34.47 7.61
CA TRP A 170 -11.21 33.97 8.13
C TRP A 170 -10.03 34.89 7.78
N ASP A 171 -10.09 35.59 6.64
CA ASP A 171 -9.07 36.59 6.26
C ASP A 171 -9.07 37.81 7.18
N ASP A 172 -10.24 38.18 7.71
CA ASP A 172 -10.44 39.31 8.63
C ASP A 172 -9.96 38.99 10.06
N VAL A 173 -9.70 37.70 10.38
CA VAL A 173 -9.23 37.28 11.71
C VAL A 173 -7.71 37.03 11.67
N THR A 174 -6.92 38.07 11.91
CA THR A 174 -5.45 37.98 11.92
C THR A 174 -4.92 36.86 12.82
N ALA A 175 -5.49 36.72 14.02
CA ALA A 175 -5.09 35.69 14.96
C ALA A 175 -5.26 34.26 14.39
N LEU A 176 -6.28 34.00 13.57
CA LEU A 176 -6.49 32.70 12.94
C LEU A 176 -5.40 32.42 11.89
N LYS A 177 -5.05 33.42 11.07
CA LYS A 177 -4.03 33.27 10.02
C LYS A 177 -2.63 33.07 10.60
N ASP A 178 -2.26 33.86 11.61
CA ASP A 178 -0.97 33.73 12.29
C ASP A 178 -0.86 32.37 12.99
N TYR A 179 -1.98 31.92 13.56
CA TYR A 179 -2.08 30.63 14.21
C TYR A 179 -1.94 29.45 13.21
N THR A 180 -2.67 29.47 12.10
CA THR A 180 -2.57 28.48 11.02
C THR A 180 -1.14 28.39 10.50
N LYS A 181 -0.54 29.53 10.14
CA LYS A 181 0.85 29.58 9.66
C LYS A 181 1.83 29.05 10.70
N GLY A 182 1.70 29.51 11.96
CA GLY A 182 2.56 29.06 13.06
C GLY A 182 2.51 27.55 13.28
N TYR A 183 1.36 26.92 13.10
CA TYR A 183 1.28 25.47 13.14
C TYR A 183 1.98 24.82 11.96
N LEU A 184 1.70 25.26 10.73
CA LEU A 184 2.23 24.63 9.51
C LEU A 184 3.76 24.73 9.44
N GLU A 185 4.33 25.91 9.69
CA GLU A 185 5.77 26.15 9.58
C GLU A 185 6.57 25.64 10.79
N LYS A 186 5.95 25.54 11.97
CA LYS A 186 6.67 25.23 13.23
C LYS A 186 6.16 23.99 13.93
N GLU A 187 4.94 23.98 14.44
CA GLU A 187 4.46 22.86 15.26
C GLU A 187 4.42 21.54 14.48
N CYS A 188 3.96 21.59 13.22
CA CYS A 188 3.96 20.43 12.33
C CYS A 188 5.39 19.95 12.05
N MET A 189 6.33 20.87 11.78
CA MET A 189 7.74 20.54 11.53
C MET A 189 8.44 19.94 12.76
N ASP A 190 8.13 20.46 13.95
CA ASP A 190 8.61 19.90 15.23
C ASP A 190 8.12 18.44 15.38
N TRP A 191 6.83 18.18 15.14
CA TRP A 191 6.27 16.82 15.17
C TRP A 191 6.83 15.90 14.08
N LEU A 192 6.98 16.41 12.85
CA LEU A 192 7.57 15.67 11.74
C LEU A 192 8.98 15.20 12.11
N LYS A 193 9.82 16.11 12.62
CA LYS A 193 11.18 15.78 13.08
C LYS A 193 11.18 14.73 14.20
N THR A 194 10.28 14.86 15.18
CA THR A 194 10.14 13.88 16.28
C THR A 194 9.73 12.50 15.75
N PHE A 195 8.75 12.43 14.87
CA PHE A 195 8.28 11.16 14.30
C PHE A 195 9.29 10.49 13.37
N LEU A 196 10.03 11.27 12.58
CA LEU A 196 11.17 10.75 11.82
C LEU A 196 12.22 10.15 12.75
N THR A 197 12.52 10.82 13.87
CA THR A 197 13.48 10.31 14.87
C THR A 197 13.01 8.99 15.48
N TYR A 198 11.72 8.86 15.82
CA TYR A 198 11.17 7.64 16.40
C TYR A 198 11.04 6.48 15.41
N SER A 199 10.80 6.76 14.12
CA SER A 199 10.64 5.75 13.07
C SER A 199 11.97 5.23 12.50
N LYS A 200 13.05 6.03 12.56
CA LYS A 200 14.40 5.68 12.06
C LYS A 200 14.88 4.25 12.45
N PRO A 201 14.74 3.77 13.69
CA PRO A 201 15.14 2.41 14.06
C PRO A 201 14.34 1.30 13.37
N GLN A 202 13.04 1.51 13.12
CA GLN A 202 12.19 0.55 12.42
C GLN A 202 12.55 0.51 10.93
N LEU A 203 12.81 1.67 10.32
CA LEU A 203 13.28 1.80 8.94
C LEU A 203 14.58 1.02 8.69
N LYS A 204 15.57 1.17 9.59
CA LYS A 204 16.86 0.46 9.48
C LYS A 204 16.74 -1.07 9.59
N LYS A 205 15.66 -1.56 10.20
CA LYS A 205 15.38 -3.00 10.36
C LYS A 205 14.49 -3.56 9.24
N ALA A 206 14.01 -2.72 8.31
CA ALA A 206 13.16 -3.17 7.23
C ALA A 206 13.87 -4.22 6.36
N SER A 207 13.14 -5.25 5.97
CA SER A 207 13.62 -6.25 5.03
C SER A 207 13.88 -5.63 3.66
N PRO A 208 14.83 -6.17 2.88
CA PRO A 208 15.01 -5.75 1.51
C PRO A 208 13.77 -6.03 0.65
N PRO A 209 13.52 -5.23 -0.40
CA PRO A 209 12.47 -5.55 -1.36
C PRO A 209 12.69 -6.93 -1.94
N GLU A 210 11.61 -7.68 -2.09
CA GLU A 210 11.61 -8.88 -2.91
C GLU A 210 11.56 -8.48 -4.38
N VAL A 211 12.49 -9.01 -5.17
CA VAL A 211 12.63 -8.66 -6.59
C VAL A 211 12.43 -9.90 -7.46
N PHE A 212 11.47 -9.82 -8.36
CA PHE A 212 11.12 -10.85 -9.32
C PHE A 212 11.34 -10.35 -10.74
N LEU A 213 11.88 -11.22 -11.59
CA LEU A 213 12.02 -10.97 -13.02
C LEU A 213 11.50 -12.20 -13.76
N PHE A 214 10.35 -12.06 -14.41
CA PHE A 214 9.63 -13.18 -15.01
C PHE A 214 8.96 -12.77 -16.33
N ALA A 215 8.69 -13.75 -17.18
CA ALA A 215 8.05 -13.55 -18.48
C ALA A 215 6.62 -14.08 -18.50
N ARG A 216 5.74 -13.40 -19.23
CA ARG A 216 4.38 -13.87 -19.56
C ARG A 216 4.14 -13.77 -21.07
N GLU A 217 3.14 -14.50 -21.55
CA GLU A 217 2.73 -14.45 -22.96
C GLU A 217 2.34 -13.03 -23.37
N ALA A 218 2.85 -12.59 -24.52
CA ALA A 218 2.40 -11.36 -25.18
C ALA A 218 1.17 -11.66 -26.05
N LYS A 219 0.59 -10.61 -26.66
CA LYS A 219 -0.47 -10.79 -27.65
C LYS A 219 0.06 -11.48 -28.92
N GLU A 220 1.26 -11.09 -29.34
CA GLU A 220 1.97 -11.71 -30.46
C GLU A 220 2.73 -12.94 -29.98
N LYS A 221 2.52 -14.10 -30.63
CA LYS A 221 3.15 -15.37 -30.22
C LYS A 221 4.68 -15.38 -30.30
N SER A 222 5.24 -14.53 -31.17
CA SER A 222 6.69 -14.36 -31.29
C SER A 222 7.29 -13.60 -30.11
N ASN A 223 6.47 -12.98 -29.26
CA ASN A 223 6.89 -12.06 -28.23
C ASN A 223 6.50 -12.58 -26.84
N ILE A 224 7.18 -12.03 -25.84
CA ILE A 224 6.87 -12.21 -24.43
C ILE A 224 6.93 -10.85 -23.74
N ILE A 225 6.22 -10.72 -22.63
CA ILE A 225 6.30 -9.53 -21.77
C ILE A 225 7.20 -9.88 -20.59
N LEU A 226 8.43 -9.34 -20.60
CA LEU A 226 9.35 -9.45 -19.48
C LEU A 226 8.98 -8.41 -18.43
N THR A 227 8.76 -8.85 -17.21
CA THR A 227 8.26 -8.03 -16.10
C THR A 227 9.24 -8.06 -14.93
N CYS A 228 9.70 -6.88 -14.52
CA CYS A 228 10.35 -6.70 -13.23
C CYS A 228 9.34 -6.23 -12.18
N LEU A 229 9.26 -6.93 -11.06
CA LEU A 229 8.44 -6.58 -9.91
C LEU A 229 9.33 -6.43 -8.68
N ALA A 230 9.24 -5.30 -8.00
CA ALA A 230 9.74 -5.12 -6.64
C ALA A 230 8.55 -5.00 -5.69
N THR A 231 8.59 -5.64 -4.52
CA THR A 231 7.52 -5.55 -3.50
C THR A 231 8.10 -5.64 -2.08
N GLY A 232 7.32 -5.22 -1.08
CA GLY A 232 7.70 -5.31 0.33
C GLY A 232 8.68 -4.22 0.77
N PHE A 233 8.79 -3.11 0.04
CA PHE A 233 9.69 -2.01 0.38
C PHE A 233 8.95 -0.82 1.00
N TYR A 234 9.68 -0.10 1.84
CA TYR A 234 9.29 1.17 2.44
C TYR A 234 10.57 1.94 2.80
N PRO A 235 10.69 3.25 2.52
CA PRO A 235 9.70 4.21 1.99
C PRO A 235 9.25 3.98 0.53
N LYS A 236 8.39 4.87 0.01
CA LYS A 236 7.76 4.74 -1.32
C LYS A 236 8.76 4.88 -2.49
N ASP A 237 9.81 5.67 -2.31
CA ASP A 237 10.72 6.04 -3.39
C ASP A 237 11.63 4.88 -3.81
N ILE A 238 11.54 4.51 -5.09
CA ILE A 238 12.25 3.37 -5.66
C ILE A 238 12.56 3.60 -7.13
N ILE A 239 13.64 3.00 -7.62
CA ILE A 239 14.05 3.03 -9.02
C ILE A 239 14.15 1.59 -9.52
N LEU A 240 13.41 1.26 -10.57
CA LEU A 240 13.46 -0.01 -11.30
C LEU A 240 14.11 0.23 -12.66
N ASN A 241 15.10 -0.58 -13.01
CA ASN A 241 15.81 -0.51 -14.29
C ASN A 241 15.88 -1.91 -14.91
N ILE A 242 15.14 -2.13 -15.99
CA ILE A 242 15.32 -3.32 -16.83
C ILE A 242 16.53 -3.06 -17.74
N LYS A 243 17.50 -3.97 -17.75
CA LYS A 243 18.69 -3.89 -18.59
C LYS A 243 18.72 -5.00 -19.61
N ARG A 244 19.26 -4.69 -20.80
CA ARG A 244 19.60 -5.66 -21.84
C ARG A 244 21.09 -5.57 -22.12
N ASN A 245 21.83 -6.65 -21.89
CA ASN A 245 23.31 -6.71 -21.98
C ASN A 245 23.99 -5.56 -21.22
N GLY A 246 23.46 -5.20 -20.05
CA GLY A 246 23.97 -4.11 -19.22
C GLY A 246 23.47 -2.70 -19.58
N ARG A 247 22.85 -2.48 -20.75
CA ARG A 247 22.24 -1.19 -21.11
C ARG A 247 20.85 -1.07 -20.48
N ILE A 248 20.60 0.03 -19.77
CA ILE A 248 19.28 0.37 -19.22
C ILE A 248 18.31 0.65 -20.38
N LEU A 249 17.14 0.02 -20.31
CA LEU A 249 16.03 0.24 -21.24
C LEU A 249 15.13 1.37 -20.72
N ASN A 250 14.67 2.22 -21.63
CA ASN A 250 13.84 3.37 -21.33
C ASN A 250 12.47 3.27 -22.00
N ARG A 251 11.63 4.32 -21.90
CA ARG A 251 10.32 4.37 -22.58
C ARG A 251 10.43 4.20 -24.10
N ASP A 252 11.50 4.72 -24.71
CA ASP A 252 11.74 4.58 -26.16
C ASP A 252 12.05 3.13 -26.57
N ASP A 253 12.53 2.31 -25.63
CA ASP A 253 12.72 0.86 -25.81
C ASP A 253 11.43 0.07 -25.54
N GLY A 254 10.31 0.74 -25.26
CA GLY A 254 9.02 0.12 -24.96
C GLY A 254 8.82 -0.25 -23.49
N VAL A 255 9.63 0.29 -22.56
CA VAL A 255 9.41 0.07 -21.12
C VAL A 255 8.17 0.82 -20.65
N VAL A 256 7.28 0.11 -19.96
CA VAL A 256 6.06 0.64 -19.36
C VAL A 256 6.06 0.36 -17.86
N SER A 257 5.93 1.43 -17.06
CA SER A 257 5.82 1.36 -15.61
C SER A 257 4.37 1.41 -15.14
N SER A 258 4.02 0.60 -14.13
CA SER A 258 2.74 0.68 -13.44
C SER A 258 2.69 1.75 -12.35
N GLY A 259 3.82 2.40 -12.06
CA GLY A 259 4.04 3.23 -10.88
C GLY A 259 4.06 2.42 -9.58
N VAL A 260 4.36 3.12 -8.49
CA VAL A 260 4.37 2.57 -7.13
C VAL A 260 2.94 2.46 -6.59
N ARG A 261 2.61 1.33 -5.99
CA ARG A 261 1.28 1.00 -5.43
C ARG A 261 1.42 0.48 -4.00
N PRO A 262 0.46 0.78 -3.11
CA PRO A 262 0.48 0.27 -1.75
C PRO A 262 0.13 -1.22 -1.69
N ASN A 263 0.65 -1.89 -0.66
CA ASN A 263 0.26 -3.21 -0.21
C ASN A 263 -0.62 -3.10 1.04
N GLU A 264 -1.24 -4.22 1.45
CA GLU A 264 -2.08 -4.27 2.67
C GLU A 264 -1.26 -4.15 3.96
N ASP A 265 0.03 -4.50 3.92
CA ASP A 265 0.96 -4.53 5.05
C ASP A 265 1.74 -3.21 5.26
N ASP A 266 1.20 -2.09 4.77
CA ASP A 266 1.84 -0.76 4.78
C ASP A 266 3.20 -0.69 4.03
N THR A 267 3.50 -1.67 3.18
CA THR A 267 4.63 -1.62 2.24
C THR A 267 4.18 -1.22 0.83
N TYR A 268 5.12 -1.12 -0.10
CA TYR A 268 4.85 -0.78 -1.49
C TYR A 268 5.31 -1.87 -2.46
N GLN A 269 4.74 -1.82 -3.65
CA GLN A 269 5.15 -2.59 -4.81
C GLN A 269 5.25 -1.70 -6.06
N SER A 270 6.13 -2.06 -6.98
CA SER A 270 6.28 -1.38 -8.27
C SER A 270 6.63 -2.39 -9.35
N ARG A 271 6.12 -2.17 -10.56
CA ARG A 271 6.32 -3.05 -11.70
C ARG A 271 6.63 -2.28 -12.96
N ASP A 272 7.71 -2.67 -13.60
CA ASP A 272 8.06 -2.26 -14.96
C ASP A 272 8.06 -3.47 -15.88
N HIS A 273 7.66 -3.28 -17.13
CA HIS A 273 7.68 -4.35 -18.12
C HIS A 273 8.05 -3.85 -19.51
N VAL A 274 8.56 -4.77 -20.33
CA VAL A 274 8.93 -4.52 -21.72
C VAL A 274 8.55 -5.75 -22.56
N GLU A 275 8.03 -5.52 -23.76
CA GLU A 275 7.76 -6.58 -24.72
C GLU A 275 9.02 -6.88 -25.53
N ILE A 276 9.45 -8.15 -25.54
CA ILE A 276 10.67 -8.60 -26.21
C ILE A 276 10.38 -9.82 -27.07
N LEU A 277 11.24 -10.08 -28.06
CA LEU A 277 11.16 -11.28 -28.88
C LEU A 277 11.47 -12.51 -28.00
N ARG A 278 10.68 -13.57 -28.14
CA ARG A 278 10.93 -14.87 -27.49
C ARG A 278 12.30 -15.46 -27.86
N THR A 279 12.77 -15.15 -29.06
CA THR A 279 14.06 -15.62 -29.60
C THR A 279 15.23 -14.73 -29.20
N ASP A 280 15.02 -13.68 -28.40
CA ASP A 280 16.10 -12.80 -27.96
C ASP A 280 17.00 -13.52 -26.96
N ILE A 281 18.28 -13.67 -27.33
CA ILE A 281 19.31 -14.33 -26.53
C ILE A 281 20.09 -13.36 -25.63
N ALA A 282 19.73 -12.07 -25.64
CA ALA A 282 20.37 -11.10 -24.77
C ALA A 282 20.20 -11.45 -23.29
N ASN A 283 21.18 -11.03 -22.49
CA ASN A 283 21.09 -11.14 -21.03
C ASN A 283 20.24 -9.99 -20.49
N TYR A 284 19.10 -10.32 -19.89
CA TYR A 284 18.23 -9.36 -19.25
C TYR A 284 18.41 -9.39 -17.74
N SER A 285 18.50 -8.22 -17.11
CA SER A 285 18.49 -8.08 -15.66
C SER A 285 17.53 -6.99 -15.21
N CYS A 286 17.05 -7.08 -13.99
CA CYS A 286 16.36 -6.00 -13.31
C CYS A 286 17.21 -5.51 -12.15
N GLN A 287 17.55 -4.23 -12.19
CA GLN A 287 18.20 -3.53 -11.10
C GLN A 287 17.18 -2.70 -10.33
N VAL A 288 17.15 -2.89 -9.03
CA VAL A 288 16.30 -2.16 -8.09
C VAL A 288 17.19 -1.35 -7.17
N ILE A 289 16.97 -0.04 -7.11
CA ILE A 289 17.65 0.87 -6.20
C ILE A 289 16.57 1.48 -5.30
N HIS A 290 16.72 1.28 -4.00
CA HIS A 290 15.79 1.79 -2.99
C HIS A 290 16.58 2.73 -2.05
N PRO A 291 16.52 4.06 -2.30
CA PRO A 291 17.34 5.05 -1.59
C PRO A 291 17.12 5.04 -0.07
N GLY A 292 15.87 4.96 0.40
CA GLY A 292 15.54 5.07 1.82
C GLY A 292 16.08 3.93 2.70
N SER A 293 16.39 2.77 2.11
CA SER A 293 17.11 1.69 2.83
C SER A 293 18.55 1.51 2.35
N ASN A 294 19.05 2.37 1.45
CA ASN A 294 20.34 2.26 0.79
C ASN A 294 20.60 0.87 0.17
N MET A 295 19.56 0.28 -0.44
CA MET A 295 19.63 -1.06 -1.01
C MET A 295 19.72 -1.01 -2.53
N LYS A 296 20.57 -1.88 -3.08
CA LYS A 296 20.74 -2.10 -4.51
C LYS A 296 20.72 -3.59 -4.80
N ILE A 297 19.72 -4.06 -5.52
CA ILE A 297 19.50 -5.47 -5.84
C ILE A 297 19.53 -5.62 -7.36
N GLU A 298 20.17 -6.66 -7.87
CA GLU A 298 20.17 -6.97 -9.30
C GLU A 298 19.80 -8.44 -9.50
N LYS A 299 18.72 -8.68 -10.25
CA LYS A 299 18.20 -10.02 -10.56
C LYS A 299 18.33 -10.27 -12.06
N SER A 300 19.02 -11.34 -12.44
CA SER A 300 19.11 -11.77 -13.84
C SER A 300 17.92 -12.65 -14.19
N TRP A 301 17.44 -12.53 -15.43
CA TRP A 301 16.40 -13.40 -15.96
C TRP A 301 17.02 -14.76 -16.27
N ASP A 302 16.30 -15.83 -15.92
CA ASP A 302 16.71 -17.22 -16.10
C ASP A 302 16.29 -17.80 -17.46
N HIS A 303 15.75 -16.95 -18.34
CA HIS A 303 15.17 -17.32 -19.63
C HIS A 303 14.02 -18.35 -19.51
N HIS A 304 13.42 -18.49 -18.33
CA HIS A 304 12.25 -19.34 -18.16
C HIS A 304 11.07 -18.72 -18.93
N LEU A 305 10.62 -19.43 -19.96
CA LEU A 305 9.50 -19.02 -20.80
C LEU A 305 8.19 -19.56 -20.21
N PRO A 306 7.09 -18.80 -20.29
CA PRO A 306 5.77 -19.38 -20.08
C PRO A 306 5.57 -20.51 -21.09
N CYS A 307 5.40 -21.74 -20.57
CA CYS A 307 5.03 -22.88 -21.40
C CYS A 307 3.53 -22.79 -21.68
N GLU A 308 3.12 -23.07 -22.92
CA GLU A 308 1.74 -23.53 -23.14
C GLU A 308 1.61 -24.83 -22.35
N GLU A 309 0.89 -24.81 -21.22
CA GLU A 309 0.41 -26.05 -20.63
C GLU A 309 -0.54 -26.68 -21.65
N ILE A 310 -0.03 -27.63 -22.43
CA ILE A 310 -0.88 -28.56 -23.16
C ILE A 310 -1.74 -29.20 -22.08
N PRO A 311 -3.07 -29.02 -22.04
CA PRO A 311 -3.88 -29.59 -21.00
C PRO A 311 -3.65 -31.10 -21.07
N ILE A 312 -3.03 -31.67 -20.03
CA ILE A 312 -2.72 -33.09 -19.97
C ILE A 312 -4.00 -33.91 -20.23
N ALA A 313 -5.17 -33.34 -19.88
CA ALA A 313 -6.50 -33.82 -20.21
C ALA A 313 -6.75 -34.06 -21.72
N ILE A 314 -6.27 -33.19 -22.63
CA ILE A 314 -6.43 -33.37 -24.09
C ILE A 314 -5.56 -34.55 -24.56
N PHE A 315 -4.32 -34.67 -24.07
CA PHE A 315 -3.44 -35.78 -24.43
C PHE A 315 -4.00 -37.12 -23.92
N ILE A 316 -4.49 -37.16 -22.67
CA ILE A 316 -5.17 -38.33 -22.10
C ILE A 316 -6.44 -38.67 -22.88
N PHE A 317 -7.24 -37.67 -23.25
CA PHE A 317 -8.48 -37.87 -24.02
C PHE A 317 -8.20 -38.47 -25.40
N VAL A 318 -7.20 -37.95 -26.12
CA VAL A 318 -6.80 -38.49 -27.44
C VAL A 318 -6.31 -39.94 -27.33
N ILE A 319 -5.52 -40.27 -26.31
CA ILE A 319 -5.06 -41.64 -26.06
C ILE A 319 -6.24 -42.57 -25.76
N MET A 320 -7.18 -42.14 -24.93
CA MET A 320 -8.38 -42.94 -24.60
C MET A 320 -9.24 -43.23 -25.83
N VAL A 321 -9.45 -42.24 -26.70
CA VAL A 321 -10.21 -42.43 -27.95
C VAL A 321 -9.52 -43.42 -28.88
N LEU A 322 -8.19 -43.36 -29.00
CA LEU A 322 -7.41 -44.30 -29.82
C LEU A 322 -7.53 -45.75 -29.29
N ILE A 323 -7.45 -45.95 -27.96
CA ILE A 323 -7.58 -47.27 -27.35
C ILE A 323 -8.98 -47.85 -27.60
N VAL A 324 -10.03 -47.05 -27.41
CA VAL A 324 -11.42 -47.48 -27.67
C VAL A 324 -11.62 -47.81 -29.15
N GLY A 325 -11.07 -47.00 -30.06
CA GLY A 325 -11.10 -47.27 -31.50
C GLY A 325 -10.46 -48.60 -31.86
N VAL A 326 -9.28 -48.91 -31.31
CA VAL A 326 -8.60 -50.21 -31.53
C VAL A 326 -9.41 -51.37 -30.97
N LEU A 327 -9.99 -51.24 -29.77
CA LEU A 327 -10.84 -52.28 -29.17
C LEU A 327 -12.07 -52.59 -30.03
N ILE A 328 -12.74 -51.56 -30.55
CA ILE A 328 -13.89 -51.73 -31.44
C ILE A 328 -13.45 -52.43 -32.74
N LEU A 329 -12.30 -52.05 -33.30
CA LEU A 329 -11.77 -52.63 -34.53
C LEU A 329 -11.39 -54.11 -34.33
N LEU A 330 -10.76 -54.45 -33.20
CA LEU A 330 -10.49 -55.83 -32.80
C LEU A 330 -11.79 -56.64 -32.62
N LEU A 331 -12.81 -56.08 -31.96
CA LEU A 331 -14.11 -56.74 -31.80
C LEU A 331 -14.82 -57.00 -33.14
N VAL A 332 -14.73 -56.06 -34.09
CA VAL A 332 -15.31 -56.24 -35.44
C VAL A 332 -14.54 -57.30 -36.24
N VAL A 333 -13.21 -57.34 -36.14
CA VAL A 333 -12.39 -58.38 -36.78
C VAL A 333 -12.65 -59.74 -36.15
N PHE A 334 -12.77 -59.84 -34.82
CA PHE A 334 -13.10 -61.08 -34.12
C PHE A 334 -14.52 -61.56 -34.45
N ARG A 335 -15.52 -60.66 -34.54
CA ARG A 335 -16.88 -61.03 -34.99
C ARG A 335 -16.93 -61.47 -36.44
N LYS A 336 -16.06 -60.96 -37.32
CA LYS A 336 -15.93 -61.45 -38.70
C LYS A 336 -15.19 -62.79 -38.82
N ARG A 337 -14.53 -63.27 -37.76
CA ARG A 337 -13.68 -64.47 -37.78
C ARG A 337 -14.27 -65.70 -37.08
N ILE A 338 -15.53 -65.64 -36.62
CA ILE A 338 -16.24 -66.80 -36.05
C ILE A 338 -17.35 -67.26 -37.01
N PRO A 339 -17.13 -68.32 -37.82
CA PRO A 339 -18.14 -69.32 -38.11
C PRO A 339 -18.36 -70.17 -36.84
N GLY A 340 -19.64 -70.39 -36.48
CA GLY A 340 -20.03 -70.91 -35.16
C GLY A 340 -19.64 -72.35 -34.86
N CYS A 341 -19.77 -72.72 -33.58
CA CYS A 341 -20.53 -73.89 -33.14
C CYS A 341 -20.70 -73.93 -31.60
N ASN A 342 -21.88 -74.41 -31.22
CA ASN A 342 -22.37 -74.69 -29.88
C ASN A 342 -21.57 -75.79 -29.17
N GLY A 343 -21.62 -75.77 -27.83
CA GLY A 343 -21.30 -76.91 -26.99
C GLY A 343 -21.54 -76.59 -25.51
N SER A 344 -22.54 -77.23 -24.92
CA SER A 344 -23.10 -76.97 -23.60
C SER A 344 -22.85 -78.12 -22.61
N ILE A 345 -22.73 -77.78 -21.31
CA ILE A 345 -23.10 -78.55 -20.09
C ILE A 345 -22.11 -79.70 -19.73
N SER A 346 -21.74 -80.04 -18.47
CA SER A 346 -22.28 -79.92 -17.09
C SER A 346 -21.10 -80.16 -16.12
N SER A 347 -20.85 -79.33 -15.10
CA SER A 347 -21.35 -79.41 -13.70
C SER A 347 -21.05 -80.70 -12.93
N ASP A 348 -20.28 -80.57 -11.83
CA ASP A 348 -20.60 -81.24 -10.57
C ASP A 348 -20.11 -80.41 -9.37
N SER A 349 -20.94 -80.42 -8.34
CA SER A 349 -20.91 -79.63 -7.12
C SER A 349 -20.84 -80.56 -5.92
N VAL A 350 -20.04 -80.24 -4.89
CA VAL A 350 -20.33 -80.66 -3.50
C VAL A 350 -19.94 -79.52 -2.55
N ALA A 351 -20.81 -79.33 -1.55
CA ALA A 351 -20.91 -78.19 -0.65
C ALA A 351 -20.42 -78.47 0.77
N GLY A 352 -20.25 -77.36 1.52
CA GLY A 352 -20.46 -77.25 2.97
C GLY A 352 -19.19 -77.30 3.83
N SER A 353 -19.07 -76.61 4.97
CA SER A 353 -19.86 -75.59 5.69
C SER A 353 -18.98 -75.09 6.85
N ASP A 354 -19.45 -74.02 7.51
CA ASP A 354 -19.16 -73.61 8.90
C ASP A 354 -17.85 -72.83 9.19
N ALA A 355 -17.75 -71.91 10.14
CA ALA A 355 -18.65 -70.98 10.85
C ALA A 355 -17.77 -70.19 11.85
N ARG A 356 -18.20 -68.95 12.20
CA ARG A 356 -17.87 -68.20 13.45
C ARG A 356 -16.42 -67.69 13.64
N SER A 357 -16.11 -66.59 14.32
CA SER A 357 -16.84 -65.48 14.96
C SER A 357 -15.79 -64.51 15.55
N SER A 358 -16.20 -63.24 15.81
CA SER A 358 -15.74 -62.34 16.92
C SER A 358 -14.26 -61.87 16.92
N SER A 359 -13.85 -60.66 17.36
CA SER A 359 -14.49 -59.47 17.95
C SER A 359 -13.37 -58.44 18.28
N SER A 360 -13.70 -57.14 18.25
CA SER A 360 -13.32 -56.08 19.23
C SER A 360 -11.84 -55.71 19.46
N SER A 361 -11.39 -54.50 19.85
CA SER A 361 -11.94 -53.17 20.15
C SER A 361 -10.78 -52.30 20.68
N SER A 362 -10.90 -50.96 20.58
CA SER A 362 -10.33 -49.92 21.50
C SER A 362 -8.79 -49.77 21.56
N SER A 363 -8.14 -48.65 21.92
CA SER A 363 -8.45 -47.39 22.64
C SER A 363 -7.28 -46.39 22.35
N SER A 364 -7.55 -45.09 22.16
CA SER A 364 -7.37 -43.96 23.11
C SER A 364 -5.93 -43.47 23.37
N GLY A 365 -5.74 -42.14 23.32
CA GLY A 365 -4.56 -41.46 23.88
C GLY A 365 -4.43 -39.98 23.50
N GLU A 366 -5.02 -39.08 24.31
CA GLU A 366 -4.80 -37.63 24.34
C GLU A 366 -3.43 -37.27 24.97
N ASN A 367 -2.81 -36.13 24.58
CA ASN A 367 -2.69 -34.93 25.44
C ASN A 367 -1.83 -33.79 24.85
N ALA A 368 -2.09 -32.59 25.37
CA ALA A 368 -1.70 -31.26 24.86
C ALA A 368 -0.59 -30.53 25.68
N THR A 369 -0.17 -29.38 25.12
CA THR A 369 0.45 -28.16 25.74
C THR A 369 1.92 -28.25 26.22
N LYS A 370 2.79 -27.22 26.17
CA LYS A 370 2.65 -25.76 26.44
C LYS A 370 3.92 -24.97 26.00
N LYS A 371 3.78 -23.64 25.82
CA LYS A 371 4.84 -22.59 25.67
C LYS A 371 5.62 -22.28 26.97
N PRO A 372 6.70 -21.47 26.90
CA PRO A 372 6.82 -20.28 27.77
C PRO A 372 7.38 -18.97 27.12
N LEU A 373 7.39 -17.90 27.95
CA LEU A 373 7.60 -16.43 27.79
C LEU A 373 8.95 -15.95 28.40
N ILE A 374 9.20 -14.60 28.37
CA ILE A 374 10.09 -13.71 29.22
C ILE A 374 11.25 -13.04 28.41
N ASN A 375 11.69 -11.77 28.51
CA ASN A 375 11.37 -10.50 29.24
C ASN A 375 12.01 -9.30 28.49
N GLY A 376 11.59 -8.07 28.82
CA GLY A 376 12.19 -6.79 28.36
C GLY A 376 13.11 -6.10 29.38
N SER A 377 13.66 -4.94 28.98
CA SER A 377 14.36 -3.96 29.83
C SER A 377 14.17 -2.54 29.27
N GLU A 378 13.73 -1.62 30.13
CA GLU A 378 13.52 -0.18 29.91
C GLU A 378 14.82 0.65 30.01
N SER A 379 14.84 1.81 29.36
CA SER A 379 15.75 2.92 29.67
C SER A 379 15.02 4.26 29.50
N ASP A 380 15.01 5.05 30.57
CA ASP A 380 14.40 6.37 30.70
C ASP A 380 14.94 7.42 29.72
N PHE A 381 14.05 8.24 29.15
CA PHE A 381 14.41 9.60 28.70
C PHE A 381 13.25 10.56 28.92
N SER A 382 13.58 11.73 29.48
CA SER A 382 12.69 12.69 30.12
C SER A 382 11.75 13.44 29.17
N SER A 383 10.53 13.61 29.69
CA SER A 383 9.41 14.42 29.26
C SER A 383 9.68 15.93 29.16
N ASN A 384 9.28 16.56 28.04
CA ASN A 384 8.87 17.98 28.00
C ASN A 384 8.04 18.41 26.76
N ASP A 385 7.41 17.49 26.03
CA ASP A 385 6.83 17.78 24.68
C ASP A 385 5.28 17.76 24.63
N SER A 386 4.60 17.50 25.74
CA SER A 386 3.14 17.19 25.77
C SER A 386 2.19 18.40 25.83
N THR A 387 2.72 19.62 25.80
CA THR A 387 1.92 20.86 25.92
C THR A 387 1.64 21.57 24.60
N ARG A 388 2.28 21.19 23.49
CA ARG A 388 2.12 21.86 22.17
C ARG A 388 1.17 21.18 21.19
N SER A 389 0.77 19.92 21.40
CA SER A 389 -0.07 19.21 20.41
C SER A 389 -1.55 19.66 20.40
N SER A 390 -1.99 20.48 21.35
CA SER A 390 -3.41 20.81 21.53
C SER A 390 -3.85 22.14 20.89
N SER A 391 -2.92 22.92 20.36
CA SER A 391 -3.21 24.30 19.94
C SER A 391 -4.04 24.35 18.65
N LEU A 392 -3.82 23.45 17.66
CA LEU A 392 -4.55 23.54 16.38
C LEU A 392 -5.93 22.90 16.45
N ASP A 393 -6.03 21.93 17.35
CA ASP A 393 -7.29 21.27 17.66
C ASP A 393 -8.21 22.15 18.51
N SER A 394 -7.66 23.11 19.26
CA SER A 394 -8.44 24.03 20.11
C SER A 394 -8.81 25.35 19.43
N ALA A 395 -7.95 25.93 18.57
CA ALA A 395 -8.21 27.24 17.98
C ALA A 395 -9.38 27.23 16.96
N ILE A 396 -9.44 26.22 16.08
CA ILE A 396 -10.47 26.09 15.03
C ILE A 396 -11.83 25.62 15.63
N GLY A 397 -11.84 25.11 16.86
CA GLY A 397 -13.02 24.53 17.52
C GLY A 397 -13.86 25.49 18.38
N SER A 398 -13.45 26.75 18.53
CA SER A 398 -14.11 27.68 19.47
C SER A 398 -15.27 28.50 18.89
N ASP A 399 -15.39 28.58 17.55
CA ASP A 399 -16.53 29.21 16.87
C ASP A 399 -17.33 28.14 16.10
N LYS A 400 -18.59 27.94 16.48
CA LYS A 400 -19.43 26.81 16.04
C LYS A 400 -19.87 26.90 14.56
N SER A 401 -19.61 28.01 13.88
CA SER A 401 -19.97 28.23 12.48
C SER A 401 -18.78 28.82 11.73
N CYS A 402 -17.95 27.96 11.14
CA CYS A 402 -16.69 28.37 10.56
C CYS A 402 -16.61 28.13 9.06
N LEU A 403 -17.20 27.06 8.52
CA LEU A 403 -17.21 26.76 7.08
C LEU A 403 -18.45 27.26 6.37
#